data_AF-A0A379G4D6-F1
#
_entry.id   AF-A0A379G4D6-F1
#
_cell.length_a   1.000
_cell.length_b   1.000
_cell.length_c   1.000
_cell.angle_alpha   90.00
_cell.angle_beta   90.00
_cell.angle_gamma   90.00
#
_symmetry.space_group_name_H-M   'P 1'
#
loop_
_entity.id
_entity.type
_entity.pdbx_description
1 polymer ?
#
loop_
_entity_poly.entity_id
_entity_poly.type
_entity_poly.pdbx_seq_one_letter_code
_entity_poly.pdbx_strand_id
1 'polypeptide(L)'
;MNEYGLYVSPKDGGKQIVMTESSYPINFIRDISMTMRYGNAGQKLKTVNIPGMSHYDTVIVPSSLCTYTQDGAINRNRIQSYWTEGDNFKCQYDYYAGPSLYFINGSESDSKFFIFGTLKNTPQNEYGLFFGNSIDNFRGVSQSSNVYHCVFRQKIKLTDRQYWSLPDSVPNKTRALVFVRPESAGHVLQYNRAKGRIDSKGSGDVYIVIFTNGFPLYENTGLNIWNKSGELVFNSEYPPFTKNGHSISINNSVGSSSFTKPMFTIDNPGAWLTRRYSNAIVWQTGFRIEGNRIIGVNMWDINTLPIYNDYFNDEFADVIHGGSYAIDFNDYF
;
A
#
# COMPACT_ATOMS: atom_id res chain seq x y z
N MET A 1 5.11 -32.07 -11.23
CA MET A 1 5.07 -31.47 -9.88
C MET A 1 6.44 -31.66 -9.27
N ASN A 2 7.30 -30.63 -9.30
CA ASN A 2 8.66 -30.72 -8.75
C ASN A 2 8.96 -29.60 -7.73
N GLU A 3 7.93 -29.00 -7.12
CA GLU A 3 8.13 -27.96 -6.11
C GLU A 3 7.90 -28.55 -4.72
N TYR A 4 8.93 -28.54 -3.89
CA TYR A 4 8.86 -28.88 -2.47
C TYR A 4 8.57 -27.59 -1.69
N GLY A 5 7.63 -27.63 -0.73
CA GLY A 5 7.25 -26.45 0.03
C GLY A 5 6.10 -26.71 1.00
N LEU A 6 5.76 -25.71 1.82
CA LEU A 6 4.53 -25.74 2.63
C LEU A 6 3.38 -25.19 1.79
N TYR A 7 2.36 -26.00 1.61
CA TYR A 7 1.19 -25.62 0.84
C TYR A 7 0.01 -25.30 1.77
N VAL A 8 -0.57 -24.12 1.62
CA VAL A 8 -1.74 -23.69 2.39
C VAL A 8 -2.95 -23.59 1.47
N SER A 9 -3.91 -24.49 1.68
CA SER A 9 -5.21 -24.47 1.02
C SER A 9 -6.17 -23.60 1.83
N PRO A 10 -6.52 -22.41 1.36
CA PRO A 10 -7.36 -21.49 2.12
C PRO A 10 -8.83 -21.92 2.08
N LYS A 11 -9.57 -21.53 3.11
CA LYS A 11 -10.97 -21.93 3.30
C LYS A 11 -11.92 -21.36 2.24
N ASP A 12 -11.57 -20.21 1.67
CA ASP A 12 -12.36 -19.56 0.62
C ASP A 12 -12.36 -20.33 -0.71
N GLY A 13 -11.60 -21.44 -0.81
CA GLY A 13 -11.57 -22.33 -1.97
C GLY A 13 -10.81 -21.77 -3.17
N GLY A 14 -10.19 -20.61 -3.07
CA GLY A 14 -9.37 -20.07 -4.15
C GLY A 14 -7.98 -20.74 -4.21
N LYS A 15 -7.09 -20.18 -5.03
CA LYS A 15 -5.75 -20.74 -5.27
C LYS A 15 -4.98 -21.02 -3.98
N GLN A 16 -4.35 -22.19 -3.94
CA GLN A 16 -3.44 -22.61 -2.88
C GLN A 16 -2.19 -21.73 -2.86
N ILE A 17 -1.77 -21.28 -1.68
CA ILE A 17 -0.50 -20.58 -1.54
C ILE A 17 0.61 -21.60 -1.33
N VAL A 18 1.63 -21.50 -2.18
CA VAL A 18 2.87 -22.26 -2.04
C VAL A 18 3.86 -21.37 -1.31
N MET A 19 4.28 -21.80 -0.13
CA MET A 19 5.36 -21.17 0.60
C MET A 19 6.69 -21.80 0.19
N THR A 20 7.50 -21.00 -0.49
CA THR A 20 8.81 -21.36 -1.05
C THR A 20 9.87 -20.36 -0.61
N GLU A 21 11.07 -20.48 -1.18
CA GLU A 21 12.19 -19.55 -1.00
C GLU A 21 11.91 -18.14 -1.54
N SER A 22 11.05 -18.05 -2.57
CA SER A 22 10.72 -16.80 -3.25
C SER A 22 9.36 -16.23 -2.84
N SER A 23 8.49 -17.04 -2.24
CA SER A 23 7.17 -16.63 -1.76
C SER A 23 6.94 -17.12 -0.34
N TYR A 24 7.20 -16.26 0.65
CA TYR A 24 7.05 -16.58 2.07
C TYR A 24 6.39 -15.45 2.85
N PRO A 25 5.67 -15.75 3.95
CA PRO A 25 4.98 -14.75 4.76
C PRO A 25 5.94 -13.67 5.26
N ILE A 26 5.48 -12.42 5.27
CA ILE A 26 6.23 -11.30 5.85
C ILE A 26 5.55 -10.78 7.11
N ASN A 27 6.36 -10.40 8.10
CA ASN A 27 5.87 -9.85 9.35
C ASN A 27 5.60 -8.36 9.17
N PHE A 28 4.44 -7.90 9.62
CA PHE A 28 4.20 -6.49 9.84
C PHE A 28 5.03 -5.99 11.01
N ILE A 29 5.81 -4.95 10.75
CA ILE A 29 6.67 -4.31 11.74
C ILE A 29 5.94 -3.10 12.32
N ARG A 30 5.49 -2.19 11.45
CA ARG A 30 4.88 -0.92 11.86
C ARG A 30 4.14 -0.23 10.72
N ASP A 31 3.07 0.49 11.03
CA ASP A 31 2.51 1.52 10.18
C ASP A 31 3.02 2.90 10.62
N ILE A 32 3.41 3.72 9.64
CA ILE A 32 3.88 5.07 9.86
C ILE A 32 2.97 6.03 9.12
N SER A 33 2.42 6.99 9.83
CA SER A 33 1.79 8.17 9.24
C SER A 33 2.76 9.33 9.32
N MET A 34 3.14 9.86 8.17
CA MET A 34 4.04 10.98 8.02
C MET A 34 3.23 12.20 7.59
N THR A 35 3.00 13.10 8.54
CA THR A 35 2.46 14.41 8.22
C THR A 35 3.57 15.31 7.67
N MET A 36 3.22 16.16 6.73
CA MET A 36 4.12 17.18 6.21
C MET A 36 4.15 18.43 7.09
N ARG A 37 3.15 18.58 7.96
CA ARG A 37 3.10 19.65 8.96
C ARG A 37 4.14 19.39 10.04
N TYR A 38 4.61 20.46 10.68
CA TYR A 38 5.53 20.40 11.83
C TYR A 38 6.92 19.82 11.52
N GLY A 39 7.89 20.73 11.43
CA GLY A 39 9.33 20.50 11.40
C GLY A 39 10.05 21.85 11.50
N ASN A 40 11.35 21.86 11.82
CA ASN A 40 12.12 23.09 11.70
C ASN A 40 12.22 23.46 10.21
N ALA A 41 12.00 24.74 9.88
CA ALA A 41 12.21 25.23 8.51
C ALA A 41 13.60 24.81 8.00
N GLY A 42 13.65 24.06 6.90
CA GLY A 42 14.88 23.53 6.31
C GLY A 42 15.14 22.03 6.52
N GLN A 43 14.42 21.34 7.41
CA GLN A 43 14.58 19.89 7.60
C GLN A 43 13.66 19.10 6.65
N LYS A 44 14.16 18.84 5.44
CA LYS A 44 13.48 18.02 4.42
C LYS A 44 13.48 16.52 4.74
N LEU A 45 14.38 16.07 5.61
CA LEU A 45 14.51 14.69 6.05
C LEU A 45 13.76 14.49 7.37
N LYS A 46 12.78 13.57 7.38
CA LYS A 46 12.14 13.09 8.61
C LYS A 46 12.63 11.68 8.93
N THR A 47 12.83 11.42 10.22
CA THR A 47 13.31 10.15 10.74
C THR A 47 12.36 9.65 11.81
N VAL A 48 11.98 8.38 11.75
CA VAL A 48 11.23 7.69 12.78
C VAL A 48 12.04 6.50 13.25
N ASN A 49 12.29 6.44 14.55
CA ASN A 49 12.90 5.28 15.18
C ASN A 49 11.86 4.16 15.36
N ILE A 50 12.24 2.96 14.94
CA ILE A 50 11.50 1.71 15.05
C ILE A 50 12.47 0.69 15.66
N PRO A 51 12.52 0.60 17.00
CA PRO A 51 13.44 -0.29 17.69
C PRO A 51 13.36 -1.73 17.17
N GLY A 52 14.51 -2.33 16.89
CA GLY A 52 14.64 -3.70 16.40
C GLY A 52 14.36 -3.89 14.90
N MET A 53 14.03 -2.84 14.14
CA MET A 53 13.83 -2.96 12.68
C MET A 53 15.09 -3.43 11.95
N SER A 54 16.28 -3.12 12.46
CA SER A 54 17.56 -3.58 11.90
C SER A 54 17.68 -5.10 11.81
N HIS A 55 16.93 -5.85 12.62
CA HIS A 55 16.84 -7.31 12.58
C HIS A 55 16.05 -7.84 11.38
N TYR A 56 15.45 -6.99 10.56
CA TYR A 56 14.62 -7.40 9.43
C TYR A 56 15.20 -6.95 8.09
N ASP A 57 15.00 -7.76 7.07
CA ASP A 57 15.05 -7.36 5.67
C ASP A 57 13.69 -6.75 5.32
N THR A 58 13.66 -5.42 5.20
CA THR A 58 12.44 -4.62 5.20
C THR A 58 11.81 -4.51 3.81
N VAL A 59 10.48 -4.43 3.81
CA VAL A 59 9.64 -4.15 2.64
C VAL A 59 8.74 -2.98 3.01
N ILE A 60 8.64 -1.99 2.13
CA ILE A 60 7.85 -0.78 2.36
C ILE A 60 6.72 -0.72 1.33
N VAL A 61 5.48 -0.69 1.81
CA VAL A 61 4.30 -0.42 1.01
C VAL A 61 3.91 1.05 1.22
N PRO A 62 4.23 1.95 0.27
CA PRO A 62 3.87 3.36 0.36
C PRO A 62 2.40 3.61 -0.01
N SER A 63 1.85 4.70 0.52
CA SER A 63 0.52 5.21 0.22
C SER A 63 0.52 6.74 0.31
N SER A 64 -0.13 7.41 -0.66
CA SER A 64 -0.30 8.87 -0.70
C SER A 64 1.02 9.65 -0.54
N LEU A 65 1.96 9.47 -1.48
CA LEU A 65 3.28 10.13 -1.43
C LEU A 65 3.30 11.59 -1.92
N CYS A 66 2.17 12.11 -2.40
CA CYS A 66 2.05 13.48 -2.86
C CYS A 66 0.76 14.12 -2.35
N THR A 67 0.84 15.37 -1.94
CA THR A 67 -0.30 16.15 -1.46
C THR A 67 -0.10 17.62 -1.80
N TYR A 68 -1.20 18.37 -1.80
CA TYR A 68 -1.23 19.77 -2.19
C TYR A 68 -1.81 20.60 -1.06
N THR A 69 -1.21 21.77 -0.86
CA THR A 69 -1.59 22.72 0.18
C THR A 69 -1.77 24.12 -0.39
N GLN A 70 -2.51 24.96 0.32
CA GLN A 70 -2.78 26.34 -0.06
C GLN A 70 -2.52 27.31 1.10
N ASP A 71 -1.78 28.38 0.82
CA ASP A 71 -1.61 29.60 1.65
C ASP A 71 -1.07 30.73 0.78
N GLY A 72 -1.96 31.58 0.27
CA GLY A 72 -1.64 32.61 -0.74
C GLY A 72 -1.22 32.08 -2.13
N ALA A 73 -0.68 30.86 -2.20
CA ALA A 73 -0.30 30.09 -3.38
C ALA A 73 -0.61 28.60 -3.18
N ILE A 74 -0.69 27.82 -4.27
CA ILE A 74 -0.87 26.38 -4.21
C ILE A 74 0.50 25.70 -4.31
N ASN A 75 0.83 24.86 -3.33
CA ASN A 75 2.11 24.18 -3.24
C ASN A 75 1.94 22.67 -3.37
N ARG A 76 2.77 22.05 -4.21
CA ARG A 76 2.94 20.60 -4.24
C ARG A 76 3.93 20.20 -3.15
N ASN A 77 3.59 19.16 -2.42
CA ASN A 77 4.45 18.57 -1.42
C ASN A 77 4.53 17.07 -1.71
N ARG A 78 5.73 16.55 -1.99
CA ARG A 78 5.98 15.17 -2.40
C ARG A 78 7.10 14.54 -1.59
N ILE A 79 6.96 13.25 -1.26
CA ILE A 79 8.07 12.41 -0.80
C ILE A 79 8.95 12.03 -1.99
N GLN A 80 10.18 12.55 -2.03
CA GLN A 80 11.18 12.26 -3.06
C GLN A 80 11.79 10.87 -2.90
N SER A 81 12.03 10.48 -1.66
CA SER A 81 12.68 9.21 -1.32
C SER A 81 12.28 8.77 0.08
N TYR A 82 12.33 7.47 0.30
CA TYR A 82 12.14 6.85 1.60
C TYR A 82 12.99 5.58 1.67
N TRP A 83 13.56 5.29 2.83
CA TRP A 83 14.43 4.15 3.04
C TRP A 83 14.50 3.77 4.51
N THR A 84 15.11 2.62 4.80
CA THR A 84 15.44 2.20 6.17
C THR A 84 16.95 2.18 6.38
N GLU A 85 17.39 2.58 7.56
CA GLU A 85 18.79 2.58 7.97
C GLU A 85 18.89 2.21 9.45
N GLY A 86 19.44 1.03 9.74
CA GLY A 86 19.40 0.46 11.09
C GLY A 86 17.97 0.33 11.60
N ASP A 87 17.72 0.91 12.77
CA ASP A 87 16.39 0.96 13.40
C ASP A 87 15.56 2.18 12.97
N ASN A 88 15.94 2.88 11.89
CA ASN A 88 15.26 4.12 11.50
C ASN A 88 14.61 4.02 10.12
N PHE A 89 13.34 4.39 10.04
CA PHE A 89 12.69 4.74 8.78
C PHE A 89 12.96 6.22 8.49
N LYS A 90 13.34 6.53 7.26
CA LYS A 90 13.66 7.88 6.81
C LYS A 90 12.83 8.21 5.58
N CYS A 91 12.31 9.43 5.50
CA CYS A 91 11.68 9.96 4.29
C CYS A 91 12.12 11.40 4.04
N GLN A 92 12.30 11.73 2.76
CA GLN A 92 12.72 13.05 2.31
C GLN A 92 11.64 13.71 1.47
N TYR A 93 11.32 14.97 1.78
CA TYR A 93 10.35 15.79 1.07
C TYR A 93 11.02 16.74 0.07
N ASP A 94 10.38 17.01 -1.08
CA ASP A 94 10.86 18.01 -2.04
C ASP A 94 10.67 19.43 -1.51
N TYR A 95 9.51 19.67 -0.91
CA TYR A 95 9.05 20.94 -0.38
C TYR A 95 8.45 20.76 1.03
N TYR A 96 8.57 21.79 1.86
CA TYR A 96 8.12 21.77 3.25
C TYR A 96 6.86 22.63 3.43
N ALA A 97 5.88 22.08 4.15
CA ALA A 97 4.65 22.77 4.51
C ALA A 97 4.77 23.46 5.88
N GLY A 98 4.71 24.80 5.91
CA GLY A 98 4.65 25.58 7.15
C GLY A 98 3.36 25.33 7.98
N PRO A 99 3.31 25.79 9.25
CA PRO A 99 2.20 25.51 10.16
C PRO A 99 0.86 26.13 9.70
N SER A 100 0.88 27.15 8.86
CA SER A 100 -0.31 27.92 8.42
C SER A 100 -0.99 27.38 7.16
N LEU A 101 -0.50 26.28 6.56
CA LEU A 101 -1.02 25.79 5.29
C LEU A 101 -2.33 25.00 5.45
N TYR A 102 -3.26 25.12 4.50
CA TYR A 102 -4.48 24.30 4.42
C TYR A 102 -4.34 23.21 3.36
N PHE A 103 -4.79 21.99 3.62
CA PHE A 103 -4.82 20.95 2.59
C PHE A 103 -5.95 21.24 1.61
N ILE A 104 -5.69 21.10 0.31
CA ILE A 104 -6.76 21.25 -0.67
C ILE A 104 -7.64 20.01 -0.70
N ASN A 105 -8.88 20.15 -1.17
CA ASN A 105 -9.78 19.01 -1.34
C ASN A 105 -9.17 17.94 -2.25
N GLY A 106 -9.33 16.67 -1.88
CA GLY A 106 -8.78 15.52 -2.61
C GLY A 106 -7.34 15.15 -2.26
N SER A 107 -6.65 15.98 -1.48
CA SER A 107 -5.33 15.69 -0.94
C SER A 107 -5.43 15.04 0.45
N GLU A 108 -4.69 13.96 0.69
CA GLU A 108 -4.58 13.40 2.04
C GLU A 108 -3.60 14.24 2.87
N SER A 109 -3.84 14.34 4.17
CA SER A 109 -2.99 15.10 5.08
C SER A 109 -1.65 14.42 5.37
N ASP A 110 -1.64 13.08 5.34
CA ASP A 110 -0.50 12.27 5.75
C ASP A 110 -0.19 11.20 4.70
N SER A 111 1.10 11.06 4.38
CA SER A 111 1.59 9.89 3.67
C SER A 111 1.64 8.70 4.63
N LYS A 112 1.26 7.53 4.15
CA LYS A 112 1.26 6.31 4.97
C LYS A 112 2.26 5.30 4.43
N PHE A 113 2.95 4.62 5.33
CA PHE A 113 3.89 3.57 5.01
C PHE A 113 3.58 2.35 5.88
N PHE A 114 3.32 1.22 5.24
CA PHE A 114 3.24 -0.06 5.93
C PHE A 114 4.59 -0.75 5.78
N ILE A 115 5.26 -0.94 6.91
CA ILE A 115 6.58 -1.57 6.95
C ILE A 115 6.39 -3.02 7.33
N PHE A 116 6.86 -3.87 6.46
CA PHE A 116 6.97 -5.30 6.65
C PHE A 116 8.42 -5.70 6.69
N GLY A 117 8.70 -6.91 7.12
CA GLY A 117 10.01 -7.48 6.93
C GLY A 117 10.08 -8.94 7.32
N THR A 118 11.23 -9.50 6.99
CA THR A 118 11.56 -10.89 7.26
C THR A 118 12.81 -10.88 8.10
N LEU A 119 12.82 -11.64 9.20
CA LEU A 119 13.95 -11.64 10.13
C LEU A 119 15.24 -11.98 9.39
N LYS A 120 16.35 -11.34 9.75
CA LYS A 120 17.69 -11.59 9.18
C LYS A 120 18.27 -12.90 9.68
N ASN A 121 17.98 -13.21 10.93
CA ASN A 121 18.46 -14.40 11.62
C ASN A 121 17.30 -15.05 12.37
N THR A 122 17.35 -16.37 12.56
CA THR A 122 16.43 -17.09 13.44
C THR A 122 16.62 -16.59 14.88
N PRO A 123 15.58 -16.06 15.53
CA PRO A 123 15.69 -15.58 16.91
C PRO A 123 15.96 -16.74 17.87
N GLN A 124 16.80 -16.51 18.88
CA GLN A 124 16.98 -17.47 19.96
C GLN A 124 15.76 -17.43 20.90
N ASN A 125 15.30 -18.60 21.35
CA ASN A 125 14.17 -18.75 22.28
C ASN A 125 12.80 -18.32 21.75
N GLU A 126 12.56 -18.47 20.44
CA GLU A 126 11.23 -18.31 19.85
C GLU A 126 10.61 -19.64 19.44
N TYR A 127 9.30 -19.78 19.68
CA TYR A 127 8.48 -20.86 19.15
C TYR A 127 7.93 -20.45 17.78
N GLY A 128 7.96 -21.36 16.81
CA GLY A 128 7.51 -21.08 15.46
C GLY A 128 7.85 -22.20 14.49
N LEU A 129 7.37 -22.05 13.25
CA LEU A 129 7.73 -22.93 12.14
C LEU A 129 8.91 -22.32 11.41
N PHE A 130 10.12 -22.78 11.72
CA PHE A 130 11.37 -22.35 11.07
C PHE A 130 11.84 -23.46 10.12
N PHE A 131 12.07 -23.13 8.85
CA PHE A 131 12.57 -24.09 7.88
C PHE A 131 14.05 -23.79 7.64
N GLY A 132 14.93 -24.57 8.28
CA GLY A 132 16.38 -24.40 8.12
C GLY A 132 16.87 -24.96 6.78
N ASN A 133 17.68 -24.17 6.06
CA ASN A 133 18.56 -24.51 4.93
C ASN A 133 18.01 -25.44 3.81
N SER A 134 16.70 -25.67 3.72
CA SER A 134 16.08 -26.59 2.76
C SER A 134 15.16 -25.88 1.76
N ILE A 135 14.83 -24.62 2.06
CA ILE A 135 14.07 -23.67 1.25
C ILE A 135 14.75 -22.31 1.54
N ASP A 136 15.67 -21.87 0.67
CA ASP A 136 16.51 -20.71 0.96
C ASP A 136 15.64 -19.46 1.23
N ASN A 137 15.73 -18.86 2.43
CA ASN A 137 14.97 -17.67 2.88
C ASN A 137 13.57 -17.85 3.49
N PHE A 138 13.07 -19.07 3.74
CA PHE A 138 11.89 -19.21 4.62
C PHE A 138 12.31 -19.11 6.10
N ARG A 139 12.23 -17.91 6.69
CA ARG A 139 12.73 -17.66 8.06
C ARG A 139 11.67 -17.74 9.18
N GLY A 140 10.48 -18.21 8.84
CA GLY A 140 9.48 -18.70 9.79
C GLY A 140 8.39 -17.72 10.22
N VAL A 141 7.28 -18.30 10.69
CA VAL A 141 6.23 -17.60 11.47
C VAL A 141 6.43 -18.01 12.92
N SER A 142 6.61 -17.04 13.80
CA SER A 142 6.91 -17.25 15.21
C SER A 142 5.89 -16.61 16.13
N GLN A 143 6.05 -16.81 17.44
CA GLN A 143 5.25 -16.17 18.48
C GLN A 143 5.22 -14.63 18.42
N SER A 144 6.22 -14.00 17.79
CA SER A 144 6.31 -12.54 17.62
C SER A 144 5.82 -12.07 16.26
N SER A 145 5.43 -12.99 15.37
CA SER A 145 4.91 -12.68 14.05
C SER A 145 3.59 -11.92 14.13
N ASN A 146 3.52 -10.85 13.35
CA ASN A 146 2.29 -10.10 13.11
C ASN A 146 1.97 -10.18 11.62
N VAL A 147 1.27 -11.23 11.21
CA VAL A 147 1.07 -11.55 9.79
C VAL A 147 -0.15 -10.80 9.25
N TYR A 148 -0.02 -10.28 8.03
CA TYR A 148 -1.18 -9.80 7.28
C TYR A 148 -1.84 -10.99 6.58
N HIS A 149 -3.15 -11.13 6.79
CA HIS A 149 -3.96 -12.21 6.26
C HIS A 149 -4.81 -11.71 5.09
N CYS A 150 -4.84 -12.45 3.99
CA CYS A 150 -5.77 -12.28 2.90
C CYS A 150 -7.17 -12.65 3.39
N VAL A 151 -7.95 -11.64 3.74
CA VAL A 151 -9.31 -11.79 4.30
C VAL A 151 -10.40 -11.64 3.24
N PHE A 152 -10.02 -11.21 2.03
CA PHE A 152 -10.93 -11.07 0.92
C PHE A 152 -10.16 -11.20 -0.39
N ARG A 153 -10.62 -12.08 -1.29
CA ARG A 153 -10.21 -12.07 -2.69
C ARG A 153 -11.37 -12.45 -3.61
N GLN A 154 -11.83 -11.51 -4.42
CA GLN A 154 -12.95 -11.76 -5.33
C GLN A 154 -12.84 -10.90 -6.57
N LYS A 155 -13.50 -11.34 -7.63
CA LYS A 155 -13.84 -10.48 -8.77
C LYS A 155 -15.16 -9.77 -8.46
N ILE A 156 -15.14 -8.44 -8.54
CA ILE A 156 -16.33 -7.61 -8.40
C ILE A 156 -16.60 -6.85 -9.69
N LYS A 157 -17.83 -6.38 -9.85
CA LYS A 157 -18.19 -5.47 -10.92
C LYS A 157 -18.32 -4.05 -10.37
N LEU A 158 -17.62 -3.11 -10.98
CA LEU A 158 -17.69 -1.67 -10.68
C LEU A 158 -18.31 -0.93 -11.87
N THR A 159 -19.04 0.13 -11.56
CA THR A 159 -19.71 0.99 -12.55
C THR A 159 -19.11 2.38 -12.54
N ASP A 160 -19.16 3.08 -13.68
CA ASP A 160 -18.67 4.44 -13.82
C ASP A 160 -19.29 5.39 -12.77
N ARG A 161 -18.44 6.21 -12.16
CA ARG A 161 -18.79 7.19 -11.11
C ARG A 161 -19.49 6.59 -9.89
N GLN A 162 -19.33 5.29 -9.66
CA GLN A 162 -19.76 4.63 -8.44
C GLN A 162 -18.56 4.28 -7.56
N TYR A 163 -18.87 3.76 -6.37
CA TYR A 163 -17.88 3.23 -5.47
C TYR A 163 -18.29 1.84 -5.02
N TRP A 164 -17.29 1.06 -4.59
CA TRP A 164 -17.51 -0.18 -3.86
C TRP A 164 -16.88 -0.06 -2.47
N SER A 165 -17.69 -0.22 -1.43
CA SER A 165 -17.21 -0.21 -0.05
C SER A 165 -16.59 -1.54 0.29
N LEU A 166 -15.50 -1.51 1.07
CA LEU A 166 -14.96 -2.73 1.66
C LEU A 166 -16.06 -3.43 2.48
N PRO A 167 -16.31 -4.74 2.26
CA PRO A 167 -17.36 -5.48 2.96
C PRO A 167 -17.20 -5.44 4.46
N ASP A 168 -18.30 -5.48 5.21
CA ASP A 168 -18.26 -5.48 6.69
C ASP A 168 -17.60 -6.72 7.28
N SER A 169 -17.50 -7.80 6.50
CA SER A 169 -16.73 -8.99 6.86
C SER A 169 -15.22 -8.78 6.87
N VAL A 170 -14.69 -7.69 6.29
CA VAL A 170 -13.25 -7.37 6.33
C VAL A 170 -12.90 -6.82 7.72
N PRO A 171 -12.13 -7.53 8.55
CA PRO A 171 -11.78 -7.05 9.88
C PRO A 171 -10.72 -5.94 9.82
N ASN A 172 -10.72 -5.08 10.83
CA ASN A 172 -9.73 -4.00 11.01
C ASN A 172 -9.47 -3.17 9.73
N LYS A 173 -10.53 -2.68 9.09
CA LYS A 173 -10.47 -1.97 7.79
C LYS A 173 -9.49 -0.79 7.75
N THR A 174 -9.16 -0.19 8.90
CA THR A 174 -8.21 0.94 9.00
C THR A 174 -6.78 0.53 8.59
N ARG A 175 -6.43 -0.76 8.74
CA ARG A 175 -5.15 -1.35 8.34
C ARG A 175 -5.21 -2.14 7.03
N ALA A 176 -6.32 -2.07 6.30
CA ALA A 176 -6.47 -2.84 5.07
C ALA A 176 -5.45 -2.41 3.99
N LEU A 177 -4.70 -3.36 3.44
CA LEU A 177 -3.98 -3.22 2.19
C LEU A 177 -4.84 -3.76 1.06
N VAL A 178 -5.16 -2.90 0.10
CA VAL A 178 -6.08 -3.24 -1.00
C VAL A 178 -5.29 -3.26 -2.29
N PHE A 179 -5.23 -4.44 -2.92
CA PHE A 179 -4.63 -4.65 -4.23
C PHE A 179 -5.72 -4.86 -5.25
N VAL A 180 -5.59 -4.23 -6.41
CA VAL A 180 -6.57 -4.34 -7.48
C VAL A 180 -5.94 -4.67 -8.82
N ARG A 181 -6.72 -5.32 -9.68
CA ARG A 181 -6.43 -5.48 -11.10
C ARG A 181 -7.75 -5.44 -11.90
N PRO A 182 -8.03 -4.38 -12.67
CA PRO A 182 -9.16 -4.37 -13.59
C PRO A 182 -8.92 -5.32 -14.77
N GLU A 183 -9.97 -5.92 -15.31
CA GLU A 183 -9.90 -6.67 -16.58
C GLU A 183 -9.74 -5.73 -17.78
N SER A 184 -10.34 -4.54 -17.72
CA SER A 184 -10.31 -3.55 -18.79
C SER A 184 -9.25 -2.46 -18.56
N ALA A 185 -8.41 -2.21 -19.57
CA ALA A 185 -7.35 -1.21 -19.57
C ALA A 185 -7.84 0.27 -19.51
N GLY A 186 -9.14 0.51 -19.63
CA GLY A 186 -9.76 1.85 -19.54
C GLY A 186 -10.24 2.25 -18.14
N HIS A 187 -10.21 1.31 -17.19
CA HIS A 187 -10.80 1.52 -15.86
C HIS A 187 -9.83 2.28 -14.96
N VAL A 188 -10.30 3.39 -14.38
CA VAL A 188 -9.57 4.18 -13.40
C VAL A 188 -10.13 3.93 -12.02
N LEU A 189 -9.26 3.55 -11.10
CA LEU A 189 -9.62 3.17 -9.74
C LEU A 189 -8.80 3.95 -8.72
N GLN A 190 -9.43 4.32 -7.60
CA GLN A 190 -8.75 4.92 -6.47
C GLN A 190 -9.24 4.27 -5.19
N TYR A 191 -8.34 3.78 -4.34
CA TYR A 191 -8.70 3.37 -2.99
C TYR A 191 -8.72 4.59 -2.08
N ASN A 192 -9.93 4.99 -1.68
CA ASN A 192 -10.16 6.03 -0.70
C ASN A 192 -10.13 5.41 0.69
N ARG A 193 -8.93 5.35 1.26
CA ARG A 193 -8.67 4.72 2.57
C ARG A 193 -9.48 5.34 3.69
N ALA A 194 -9.64 6.67 3.70
CA ALA A 194 -10.41 7.37 4.72
C ALA A 194 -11.88 6.95 4.75
N LYS A 195 -12.44 6.62 3.57
CA LYS A 195 -13.83 6.16 3.44
C LYS A 195 -13.97 4.63 3.37
N GLY A 196 -12.86 3.89 3.35
CA GLY A 196 -12.86 2.43 3.20
C GLY A 196 -13.57 1.97 1.93
N ARG A 197 -13.34 2.63 0.78
CA ARG A 197 -14.00 2.31 -0.49
C ARG A 197 -13.09 2.50 -1.69
N ILE A 198 -13.40 1.83 -2.79
CA ILE A 198 -12.77 2.03 -4.10
C ILE A 198 -13.69 2.88 -4.96
N ASP A 199 -13.24 4.07 -5.33
CA ASP A 199 -13.92 4.95 -6.27
C ASP A 199 -13.55 4.57 -7.71
N SER A 200 -14.52 4.65 -8.62
CA SER A 200 -14.41 4.13 -10.00
C SER A 200 -14.76 5.16 -11.05
N LYS A 201 -13.93 5.27 -12.10
CA LYS A 201 -14.27 5.92 -13.38
C LYS A 201 -14.06 4.91 -14.50
N GLY A 202 -15.11 4.66 -15.26
CA GLY A 202 -15.28 3.50 -16.13
C GLY A 202 -16.05 2.37 -15.44
N SER A 203 -16.61 1.47 -16.25
CA SER A 203 -17.32 0.28 -15.79
C SER A 203 -16.54 -0.96 -16.21
N GLY A 204 -16.48 -1.98 -15.35
CA GLY A 204 -15.74 -3.20 -15.64
C GLY A 204 -15.62 -4.13 -14.44
N ASP A 205 -15.14 -5.34 -14.72
CA ASP A 205 -14.78 -6.30 -13.70
C ASP A 205 -13.39 -5.97 -13.12
N VAL A 206 -13.28 -6.09 -11.80
CA VAL A 206 -12.05 -5.78 -11.04
C VAL A 206 -11.79 -6.91 -10.05
N TYR A 207 -10.59 -7.49 -10.14
CA TYR A 207 -10.10 -8.41 -9.13
C TYR A 207 -9.55 -7.61 -7.96
N ILE A 208 -9.94 -7.99 -6.75
CA ILE A 208 -9.52 -7.35 -5.51
C ILE A 208 -8.95 -8.40 -4.59
N VAL A 209 -7.82 -8.08 -3.95
CA VAL A 209 -7.29 -8.79 -2.78
C VAL A 209 -7.14 -7.79 -1.64
N ILE A 210 -7.58 -8.18 -0.44
CA ILE A 210 -7.46 -7.36 0.77
C ILE A 210 -6.70 -8.13 1.83
N PHE A 211 -5.62 -7.52 2.31
CA PHE A 211 -4.89 -8.00 3.47
C PHE A 211 -5.12 -7.11 4.68
N THR A 212 -5.21 -7.71 5.86
CA THR A 212 -5.33 -6.99 7.13
C THR A 212 -4.71 -7.80 8.27
N ASN A 213 -4.52 -7.17 9.44
CA ASN A 213 -4.03 -7.82 10.65
C ASN A 213 -4.73 -7.29 11.90
N GLY A 214 -4.34 -7.77 13.08
CA GLY A 214 -4.81 -7.22 14.36
C GLY A 214 -6.28 -7.52 14.66
N PHE A 215 -6.75 -8.70 14.25
CA PHE A 215 -8.06 -9.23 14.57
C PHE A 215 -7.88 -10.63 15.20
N PRO A 216 -8.82 -11.09 16.04
CA PRO A 216 -8.69 -12.40 16.67
C PRO A 216 -8.74 -13.51 15.61
N LEU A 217 -7.78 -14.42 15.69
CA LEU A 217 -7.81 -15.68 14.96
C LEU A 217 -8.44 -16.76 15.83
N TYR A 218 -9.14 -17.69 15.20
CA TYR A 218 -9.76 -18.83 15.86
C TYR A 218 -9.13 -20.13 15.36
N GLU A 219 -9.06 -21.13 16.23
CA GLU A 219 -8.56 -22.44 15.88
C GLU A 219 -9.39 -23.05 14.75
N ASN A 220 -8.71 -23.76 13.84
CA ASN A 220 -9.33 -24.53 12.78
C ASN A 220 -8.65 -25.89 12.58
N THR A 221 -9.16 -26.69 11.66
CA THR A 221 -8.63 -28.04 11.36
C THR A 221 -7.31 -28.05 10.57
N GLY A 222 -6.74 -26.88 10.26
CA GLY A 222 -5.49 -26.75 9.53
C GLY A 222 -4.28 -26.47 10.43
N LEU A 223 -3.25 -25.83 9.87
CA LEU A 223 -2.09 -25.39 10.64
C LEU A 223 -2.47 -24.18 11.50
N ASN A 224 -2.18 -24.27 12.81
CA ASN A 224 -2.37 -23.22 13.80
C ASN A 224 -1.03 -22.98 14.51
N ILE A 225 -0.60 -21.73 14.62
CA ILE A 225 0.64 -21.34 15.34
C ILE A 225 0.25 -20.42 16.48
N TRP A 226 0.62 -20.82 17.69
CA TRP A 226 0.32 -20.11 18.93
C TRP A 226 1.57 -19.41 19.47
N ASN A 227 1.39 -18.26 20.12
CA ASN A 227 2.45 -17.61 20.86
C ASN A 227 2.59 -18.17 22.30
N LYS A 228 3.66 -17.80 23.01
CA LYS A 228 3.88 -18.21 24.42
C LYS A 228 2.77 -17.78 25.39
N SER A 229 1.98 -16.77 25.03
CA SER A 229 0.85 -16.29 25.81
C SER A 229 -0.43 -17.11 25.57
N GLY A 230 -0.38 -18.10 24.67
CA GLY A 230 -1.53 -18.91 24.30
C GLY A 230 -2.48 -18.22 23.32
N GLU A 231 -2.02 -17.21 22.58
CA GLU A 231 -2.80 -16.53 21.54
C GLU A 231 -2.43 -17.07 20.15
N LEU A 232 -3.43 -17.25 19.29
CA LEU A 232 -3.24 -17.72 17.92
C LEU A 232 -2.71 -16.57 17.05
N VAL A 233 -1.49 -16.72 16.51
CA VAL A 233 -0.81 -15.70 15.70
C VAL A 233 -0.84 -15.98 14.20
N PHE A 234 -1.14 -17.23 13.83
CA PHE A 234 -1.38 -17.62 12.45
C PHE A 234 -2.28 -18.85 12.40
N ASN A 235 -3.18 -18.87 11.42
CA ASN A 235 -3.85 -20.10 11.02
C ASN A 235 -3.90 -20.20 9.49
N SER A 236 -4.00 -21.43 8.98
CA SER A 236 -4.02 -21.71 7.54
C SER A 236 -5.35 -21.43 6.84
N GLU A 237 -6.36 -20.92 7.55
CA GLU A 237 -7.64 -20.54 6.94
C GLU A 237 -7.48 -19.32 6.05
N TYR A 238 -6.57 -18.41 6.44
CA TYR A 238 -6.25 -17.21 5.68
C TYR A 238 -4.89 -17.33 5.00
N PRO A 239 -4.81 -17.15 3.67
CA PRO A 239 -3.54 -17.02 2.99
C PRO A 239 -2.76 -15.80 3.52
N PRO A 240 -1.46 -15.91 3.85
CA PRO A 240 -0.70 -14.76 4.35
C PRO A 240 -0.24 -13.84 3.21
N PHE A 241 0.09 -12.59 3.56
CA PHE A 241 0.81 -11.67 2.68
C PHE A 241 2.26 -12.11 2.55
N THR A 242 2.73 -12.32 1.31
CA THR A 242 4.05 -12.92 1.02
C THR A 242 5.06 -11.94 0.42
N LYS A 243 6.35 -12.26 0.54
CA LYS A 243 7.48 -11.51 0.00
C LYS A 243 7.71 -11.75 -1.50
N ASN A 244 6.66 -11.91 -2.28
CA ASN A 244 6.74 -12.03 -3.74
C ASN A 244 6.28 -10.75 -4.44
N GLY A 245 6.44 -9.60 -3.79
CA GLY A 245 6.05 -8.30 -4.34
C GLY A 245 7.23 -7.33 -4.40
N HIS A 246 6.99 -6.16 -4.99
CA HIS A 246 7.98 -5.09 -5.03
C HIS A 246 7.35 -3.71 -5.07
N SER A 247 8.06 -2.72 -4.53
CA SER A 247 7.66 -1.32 -4.58
C SER A 247 7.78 -0.78 -6.00
N ILE A 248 6.86 0.09 -6.38
CA ILE A 248 6.77 0.73 -7.68
C ILE A 248 6.93 2.22 -7.45
N SER A 249 7.95 2.80 -8.08
CA SER A 249 8.09 4.25 -8.17
C SER A 249 7.28 4.76 -9.36
N ILE A 250 6.38 5.70 -9.10
CA ILE A 250 5.55 6.34 -10.14
C ILE A 250 6.16 7.70 -10.43
N ASN A 251 6.75 7.82 -11.62
CA ASN A 251 7.40 9.02 -12.11
C ASN A 251 6.70 9.48 -13.39
N ASN A 252 6.38 10.76 -13.51
CA ASN A 252 5.67 11.29 -14.66
C ASN A 252 4.37 10.51 -14.94
N SER A 253 3.61 10.26 -13.87
CA SER A 253 2.35 9.52 -13.86
C SER A 253 2.44 8.04 -14.23
N VAL A 254 3.64 7.45 -14.38
CA VAL A 254 3.78 6.05 -14.80
C VAL A 254 4.72 5.29 -13.87
N GLY A 255 4.33 4.08 -13.50
CA GLY A 255 5.20 3.05 -12.94
C GLY A 255 5.01 1.71 -13.64
N SER A 256 6.01 0.84 -13.59
CA SER A 256 5.98 -0.48 -14.22
C SER A 256 6.39 -1.56 -13.22
N SER A 257 5.66 -2.66 -13.22
CA SER A 257 6.00 -3.87 -12.45
C SER A 257 6.80 -4.85 -13.30
N SER A 258 7.62 -5.67 -12.64
CA SER A 258 8.27 -6.83 -13.27
C SER A 258 7.31 -7.99 -13.54
N PHE A 259 6.13 -8.03 -12.90
CA PHE A 259 5.14 -9.09 -13.14
C PHE A 259 4.44 -8.91 -14.47
N THR A 260 4.07 -10.02 -15.12
CA THR A 260 3.25 -9.99 -16.34
C THR A 260 1.81 -9.58 -16.05
N LYS A 261 1.27 -9.98 -14.89
CA LYS A 261 -0.09 -9.65 -14.45
C LYS A 261 -0.06 -9.08 -13.02
N PRO A 262 0.46 -7.87 -12.79
CA PRO A 262 0.50 -7.30 -11.45
C PRO A 262 -0.91 -6.94 -10.94
N MET A 263 -1.11 -7.07 -9.64
CA MET A 263 -2.10 -6.31 -8.89
C MET A 263 -1.37 -5.19 -8.13
N PHE A 264 -1.94 -3.99 -8.13
CA PHE A 264 -1.31 -2.82 -7.51
C PHE A 264 -2.12 -2.32 -6.32
N THR A 265 -1.44 -1.79 -5.31
CA THR A 265 -2.07 -0.82 -4.40
C THR A 265 -2.44 0.43 -5.18
N ILE A 266 -3.64 0.96 -4.95
CA ILE A 266 -4.16 2.15 -5.65
C ILE A 266 -4.62 3.24 -4.68
N ASP A 267 -3.97 3.31 -3.51
CA ASP A 267 -4.20 4.39 -2.55
C ASP A 267 -4.05 5.77 -3.21
N ASN A 268 -4.85 6.73 -2.77
CA ASN A 268 -4.95 8.07 -3.36
C ASN A 268 -3.56 8.65 -3.69
N PRO A 269 -3.25 8.99 -4.97
CA PRO A 269 -1.99 9.65 -5.32
C PRO A 269 -1.89 11.12 -4.89
N GLY A 270 -2.95 11.67 -4.29
CA GLY A 270 -3.16 13.10 -4.05
C GLY A 270 -3.99 13.75 -5.16
N ALA A 271 -4.47 14.97 -4.95
CA ALA A 271 -5.20 15.72 -5.98
C ALA A 271 -4.33 16.00 -7.23
N TRP A 272 -4.94 16.25 -8.38
CA TRP A 272 -4.25 16.76 -9.58
C TRP A 272 -4.76 18.15 -9.91
N LEU A 273 -3.87 19.04 -10.33
CA LEU A 273 -4.20 20.43 -10.61
C LEU A 273 -4.00 20.75 -12.08
N THR A 274 -4.99 21.37 -12.70
CA THR A 274 -4.86 21.97 -14.04
C THR A 274 -5.20 23.45 -13.97
N ARG A 275 -4.36 24.31 -14.53
CA ARG A 275 -4.64 25.74 -14.63
C ARG A 275 -5.72 26.01 -15.69
N ARG A 276 -6.69 26.85 -15.36
CA ARG A 276 -7.73 27.35 -16.27
C ARG A 276 -7.95 28.84 -15.97
N TYR A 277 -7.36 29.70 -16.79
CA TYR A 277 -7.35 31.16 -16.62
C TYR A 277 -6.78 31.56 -15.23
N SER A 278 -7.56 32.30 -14.44
CA SER A 278 -7.24 32.73 -13.07
C SER A 278 -7.60 31.68 -12.00
N ASN A 279 -7.92 30.45 -12.40
CA ASN A 279 -8.31 29.38 -11.48
C ASN A 279 -7.47 28.12 -11.67
N ALA A 280 -7.30 27.34 -10.60
CA ALA A 280 -6.83 25.97 -10.62
C ALA A 280 -8.03 25.03 -10.45
N ILE A 281 -8.23 24.12 -11.41
CA ILE A 281 -9.18 23.02 -11.27
C ILE A 281 -8.49 21.92 -10.49
N VAL A 282 -9.15 21.46 -9.43
CA VAL A 282 -8.70 20.35 -8.60
C VAL A 282 -9.45 19.10 -9.02
N TRP A 283 -8.69 18.10 -9.46
CA TRP A 283 -9.21 16.81 -9.89
C TRP A 283 -9.00 15.78 -8.80
N GLN A 284 -10.02 14.94 -8.60
CA GLN A 284 -9.81 13.63 -8.01
C GLN A 284 -8.99 12.80 -9.01
N THR A 285 -8.06 12.02 -8.47
CA THR A 285 -7.14 11.21 -9.25
C THR A 285 -7.35 9.74 -8.96
N GLY A 286 -6.90 8.90 -9.87
CA GLY A 286 -6.82 7.48 -9.65
C GLY A 286 -5.77 6.88 -10.54
N PHE A 287 -5.76 5.56 -10.56
CA PHE A 287 -4.84 4.80 -11.36
C PHE A 287 -5.57 3.94 -12.37
N ARG A 288 -5.06 3.97 -13.59
CA ARG A 288 -5.40 3.04 -14.66
C ARG A 288 -4.30 2.01 -14.77
N ILE A 289 -4.68 0.75 -15.03
CA ILE A 289 -3.73 -0.35 -15.18
C ILE A 289 -3.75 -0.81 -16.63
N GLU A 290 -2.59 -0.78 -17.29
CA GLU A 290 -2.37 -1.24 -18.66
C GLU A 290 -1.26 -2.28 -18.69
N GLY A 291 -1.61 -3.55 -18.90
CA GLY A 291 -0.62 -4.65 -18.86
C GLY A 291 0.05 -4.76 -17.49
N ASN A 292 1.35 -4.44 -17.44
CA ASN A 292 2.17 -4.38 -16.23
C ASN A 292 2.44 -2.96 -15.72
N ARG A 293 1.76 -1.94 -16.27
CA ARG A 293 1.94 -0.54 -15.90
C ARG A 293 0.79 -0.03 -15.05
N ILE A 294 1.14 0.83 -14.09
CA ILE A 294 0.20 1.67 -13.34
C ILE A 294 0.36 3.11 -13.82
N ILE A 295 -0.76 3.75 -14.18
CA ILE A 295 -0.78 5.06 -14.82
C ILE A 295 -1.71 5.98 -14.02
N GLY A 296 -1.16 7.01 -13.41
CA GLY A 296 -1.92 8.06 -12.73
C GLY A 296 -2.70 8.90 -13.73
N VAL A 297 -3.99 9.10 -13.48
CA VAL A 297 -4.91 9.85 -14.36
C VAL A 297 -6.00 10.59 -13.57
N ASN A 298 -6.61 11.58 -14.22
CA ASN A 298 -7.70 12.37 -13.64
C ASN A 298 -9.04 11.62 -13.73
N MET A 299 -9.78 11.64 -12.63
CA MET A 299 -11.13 11.11 -12.55
C MET A 299 -12.17 12.19 -12.91
N TRP A 300 -12.55 13.05 -11.97
CA TRP A 300 -13.48 14.16 -12.14
C TRP A 300 -13.03 15.36 -11.31
N ASP A 301 -13.56 16.53 -11.65
CA ASP A 301 -13.33 17.77 -10.91
C ASP A 301 -14.02 17.70 -9.55
N ILE A 302 -13.32 18.14 -8.51
CA ILE A 302 -13.81 18.14 -7.12
C ILE A 302 -13.75 19.52 -6.48
N ASN A 303 -12.99 20.46 -7.07
CA ASN A 303 -12.95 21.83 -6.62
C ASN A 303 -12.40 22.77 -7.70
N THR A 304 -12.66 24.06 -7.55
CA THR A 304 -12.01 25.14 -8.32
C THR A 304 -11.49 26.16 -7.34
N LEU A 305 -10.19 26.46 -7.41
CA LEU A 305 -9.54 27.41 -6.52
C LEU A 305 -9.05 28.63 -7.31
N PRO A 306 -9.35 29.86 -6.85
CA PRO A 306 -8.74 31.05 -7.44
C PRO A 306 -7.23 31.08 -7.22
N ILE A 307 -6.50 31.51 -8.25
CA ILE A 307 -5.06 31.73 -8.22
C ILE A 307 -4.85 33.22 -7.92
N TYR A 308 -4.51 33.53 -6.66
CA TYR A 308 -4.40 34.92 -6.20
C TYR A 308 -3.05 35.58 -6.53
N ASN A 309 -2.02 34.80 -6.85
CA ASN A 309 -0.71 35.28 -7.28
C ASN A 309 -0.16 34.38 -8.39
N ASP A 310 0.73 34.89 -9.25
CA ASP A 310 1.40 34.14 -10.33
C ASP A 310 2.24 32.93 -9.86
N TYR A 311 2.30 32.67 -8.55
CA TYR A 311 2.90 31.49 -7.94
C TYR A 311 2.01 30.23 -8.04
N PHE A 312 1.28 30.06 -9.14
CA PHE A 312 0.95 28.72 -9.59
C PHE A 312 2.17 28.25 -10.38
N ASN A 313 3.06 27.51 -9.71
CA ASN A 313 4.22 26.94 -10.39
C ASN A 313 3.71 25.90 -11.41
N ASP A 314 3.64 26.29 -12.68
CA ASP A 314 3.19 25.46 -13.80
C ASP A 314 4.01 24.15 -13.92
N GLU A 315 5.21 24.09 -13.31
CA GLU A 315 6.04 22.87 -13.16
C GLU A 315 5.37 21.75 -12.31
N PHE A 316 4.26 22.04 -11.62
CA PHE A 316 3.57 21.09 -10.75
C PHE A 316 2.20 20.67 -11.27
N ALA A 317 1.73 21.27 -12.36
CA ALA A 317 0.55 20.80 -13.07
C ALA A 317 0.90 19.54 -13.88
N ASP A 318 -0.06 18.63 -13.99
CA ASP A 318 -0.04 17.54 -14.97
C ASP A 318 0.78 16.27 -14.71
N VAL A 319 1.28 16.07 -13.50
CA VAL A 319 2.01 14.84 -13.16
C VAL A 319 1.65 14.28 -11.78
N ILE A 320 1.31 12.99 -11.74
CA ILE A 320 1.31 12.21 -10.50
C ILE A 320 2.72 11.68 -10.25
N HIS A 321 3.23 11.99 -9.06
CA HIS A 321 4.35 11.28 -8.48
C HIS A 321 3.85 10.48 -7.29
N GLY A 322 4.26 9.22 -7.22
CA GLY A 322 3.67 8.31 -6.27
C GLY A 322 4.53 7.09 -5.99
N GLY A 323 4.01 6.29 -5.08
CA GLY A 323 4.49 4.96 -4.81
C GLY A 323 3.30 4.02 -4.85
N SER A 324 3.55 2.82 -5.33
CA SER A 324 2.63 1.68 -5.19
C SER A 324 3.44 0.48 -4.74
N TYR A 325 2.77 -0.60 -4.38
CA TYR A 325 3.35 -1.92 -4.27
C TYR A 325 2.64 -2.85 -5.24
N ALA A 326 3.38 -3.75 -5.88
CA ALA A 326 2.87 -4.73 -6.81
C ALA A 326 3.03 -6.14 -6.23
N ILE A 327 2.00 -6.96 -6.41
CA ILE A 327 2.02 -8.42 -6.21
C ILE A 327 1.62 -9.11 -7.52
N ASP A 328 2.00 -10.38 -7.70
CA ASP A 328 1.54 -11.14 -8.87
C ASP A 328 0.08 -11.57 -8.67
N PHE A 329 -0.77 -11.30 -9.67
CA PHE A 329 -2.14 -11.80 -9.72
C PHE A 329 -2.21 -13.32 -9.56
N ASN A 330 -1.27 -14.03 -10.17
CA ASN A 330 -1.25 -15.48 -10.15
C ASN A 330 -0.95 -16.04 -8.75
N ASP A 331 -0.50 -15.25 -7.79
CA ASP A 331 -0.31 -15.76 -6.42
C ASP A 331 -1.65 -15.97 -5.70
N TYR A 332 -2.73 -15.33 -6.18
CA TYR A 332 -4.01 -15.26 -5.48
C TYR A 332 -5.22 -15.72 -6.30
N PHE A 333 -5.12 -15.76 -7.63
CA PHE A 333 -6.16 -16.23 -8.56
C PHE A 333 -5.60 -17.22 -9.58
#